data_AF-A0A927IJ01-F1
#
_entry.id   AF-A0A927IJ01-F1
#
_cell.length_a   1.000
_cell.length_b   1.000
_cell.length_c   1.000
_cell.angle_alpha   90.00
_cell.angle_beta   90.00
_cell.angle_gamma   90.00
#
_symmetry.space_group_name_H-M   'P 1'
#
loop_
_entity.id
_entity.type
_entity.pdbx_description
1 polymer ?
#
loop_
_entity_poly.entity_id
_entity_poly.type
_entity_poly.pdbx_seq_one_letter_code
_entity_poly.pdbx_strand_id
1 'polypeptide(L)'
;MGLAWKCYGLSVLSVVAGSLLAARVYPEGFDWAYQVMSALASQKHNPEGGAWFAGGLALGMALLFPLAYRFFNDAAGRSKRERLGAVLVFVGLLFGVGVGVERLLFFHLSDVIDKAHELLALLSFLSLFVGLLLLATSRGRRAGARIWPSLVVVLPLLAIGASQLAVYLDQRDLGWVGTDWREMGVPLWYSFAFWQWLAAGSLWASMGLLLGCRTRVGESA
;
A
#
# COMPACT_ATOMS: atom_id res chain seq x y z
N MET A 1 -5.82 -13.26 21.25
CA MET A 1 -5.32 -12.37 20.17
C MET A 1 -5.97 -10.99 20.32
N GLY A 2 -5.17 -9.92 20.52
CA GLY A 2 -5.70 -8.57 20.81
C GLY A 2 -6.47 -7.95 19.64
N LEU A 3 -7.29 -6.93 19.90
CA LEU A 3 -8.12 -6.23 18.91
C LEU A 3 -7.34 -5.84 17.65
N ALA A 4 -6.14 -5.26 17.82
CA ALA A 4 -5.28 -4.84 16.70
C ALA A 4 -4.93 -5.97 15.71
N TRP A 5 -4.70 -7.20 16.19
CA TRP A 5 -4.43 -8.35 15.33
C TRP A 5 -5.67 -8.81 14.56
N LYS A 6 -6.85 -8.75 15.20
CA LYS A 6 -8.12 -9.07 14.53
C LYS A 6 -8.39 -8.06 13.42
N CYS A 7 -8.25 -6.77 13.71
CA CYS A 7 -8.44 -5.70 12.73
C CYS A 7 -7.41 -5.77 11.58
N TYR A 8 -6.15 -6.08 11.88
CA TYR A 8 -5.13 -6.35 10.86
C TYR A 8 -5.51 -7.53 9.95
N GLY A 9 -5.89 -8.67 10.53
CA GLY A 9 -6.31 -9.83 9.75
C GLY A 9 -7.52 -9.54 8.86
N LEU A 10 -8.54 -8.86 9.42
CA LEU A 10 -9.71 -8.42 8.65
C LEU A 10 -9.33 -7.44 7.55
N SER A 11 -8.39 -6.51 7.80
CA SER A 11 -7.91 -5.58 6.79
C SER A 11 -7.30 -6.31 5.58
N VAL A 12 -6.41 -7.26 5.83
CA VAL A 12 -5.80 -8.09 4.77
C VAL A 12 -6.88 -8.85 4.00
N LEU A 13 -7.81 -9.49 4.72
CA LEU A 13 -8.91 -10.24 4.09
C LEU A 13 -9.81 -9.33 3.24
N SER A 14 -10.14 -8.12 3.69
CA SER A 14 -10.94 -7.16 2.93
C SER A 14 -10.28 -6.78 1.61
N VAL A 15 -8.97 -6.46 1.63
CA VAL A 15 -8.24 -6.10 0.40
C VAL A 15 -8.11 -7.30 -0.53
N VAL A 16 -7.76 -8.48 -0.01
CA VAL A 16 -7.63 -9.70 -0.82
C VAL A 16 -8.97 -10.09 -1.44
N ALA A 17 -10.05 -10.15 -0.64
CA ALA A 17 -11.38 -10.49 -1.14
C ALA A 17 -11.87 -9.47 -2.19
N GLY A 18 -11.71 -8.16 -1.91
CA GLY A 18 -12.05 -7.12 -2.87
C GLY A 18 -11.28 -7.23 -4.18
N SER A 19 -9.98 -7.54 -4.11
CA SER A 19 -9.12 -7.75 -5.28
C SER A 19 -9.55 -8.97 -6.10
N LEU A 20 -9.81 -10.11 -5.43
CA LEU A 20 -10.22 -11.34 -6.10
C LEU A 20 -11.59 -11.21 -6.76
N LEU A 21 -12.56 -10.58 -6.08
CA LEU A 21 -13.89 -10.33 -6.63
C LEU A 21 -13.80 -9.39 -7.85
N ALA A 22 -13.03 -8.30 -7.73
CA ALA A 22 -12.84 -7.36 -8.82
C ALA A 22 -12.11 -7.97 -10.02
N ALA A 23 -11.10 -8.81 -9.79
CA ALA A 23 -10.34 -9.48 -10.84
C ALA A 23 -11.17 -10.56 -11.55
N ARG A 24 -12.07 -11.24 -10.82
CA ARG A 24 -12.94 -12.28 -11.37
C ARG A 24 -13.92 -11.75 -12.42
N VAL A 25 -14.38 -10.51 -12.26
CA VAL A 25 -15.35 -9.86 -13.18
C VAL A 25 -14.68 -8.87 -14.13
N TYR A 26 -13.35 -8.90 -14.23
CA TYR A 26 -12.59 -8.02 -15.11
C TYR A 26 -12.79 -8.43 -16.59
N PRO A 27 -13.23 -7.54 -17.50
CA PRO A 27 -13.71 -7.92 -18.84
C PRO A 27 -12.74 -8.73 -19.71
N GLU A 28 -11.44 -8.42 -19.65
CA GLU A 28 -10.40 -9.07 -20.47
C GLU A 28 -9.52 -10.04 -19.65
N GLY A 29 -9.89 -10.30 -18.40
CA GLY A 29 -9.02 -10.94 -17.42
C GLY A 29 -8.00 -9.95 -16.85
N PHE A 30 -7.87 -9.94 -15.52
CA PHE A 30 -6.92 -9.06 -14.84
C PHE A 30 -5.52 -9.68 -14.78
N ASP A 31 -4.54 -9.06 -15.42
CA ASP A 31 -3.14 -9.47 -15.32
C ASP A 31 -2.39 -8.58 -14.33
N TRP A 32 -2.35 -9.00 -13.06
CA TRP A 32 -1.71 -8.23 -11.97
C TRP A 32 -0.22 -7.93 -12.22
N ALA A 33 0.46 -8.72 -13.05
CA ALA A 33 1.88 -8.51 -13.35
C ALA A 33 2.08 -7.33 -14.32
N TYR A 34 1.10 -7.01 -15.16
CA TYR A 34 1.21 -5.97 -16.20
C TYR A 34 0.12 -4.89 -16.12
N GLN A 35 -0.87 -5.04 -15.22
CA GLN A 35 -1.93 -4.05 -14.98
C GLN A 35 -1.86 -3.50 -13.56
N VAL A 36 -1.86 -2.17 -13.48
CA VAL A 36 -1.77 -1.41 -12.22
C VAL A 36 -3.02 -1.57 -11.36
N MET A 37 -2.88 -1.40 -10.04
CA MET A 37 -3.99 -1.50 -9.08
C MET A 37 -5.14 -0.54 -9.42
N SER A 38 -4.83 0.63 -9.98
CA SER A 38 -5.84 1.63 -10.37
C SER A 38 -6.72 1.17 -11.52
N ALA A 39 -6.25 0.26 -12.39
CA ALA A 39 -7.08 -0.34 -13.43
C ALA A 39 -8.15 -1.25 -12.82
N LEU A 40 -7.81 -1.98 -11.75
CA LEU A 40 -8.75 -2.83 -11.01
C LEU A 40 -9.83 -2.01 -10.29
N ALA A 41 -9.47 -0.81 -9.82
CA ALA A 41 -10.37 0.16 -9.16
C ALA A 41 -11.20 1.01 -10.13
N SER A 42 -10.85 1.01 -11.42
CA SER A 42 -11.42 1.94 -12.39
C SER A 42 -12.77 1.45 -12.86
N GLN A 43 -13.83 2.24 -12.69
CA GLN A 43 -15.15 1.92 -13.25
C GLN A 43 -15.15 1.99 -14.80
N LYS A 44 -14.17 2.67 -15.41
CA LYS A 44 -13.99 2.69 -16.87
C LYS A 44 -13.48 1.34 -17.40
N HIS A 45 -12.47 0.78 -16.76
CA HIS A 45 -11.84 -0.47 -17.19
C HIS A 45 -12.48 -1.72 -16.55
N ASN A 46 -13.10 -1.55 -15.39
CA ASN A 46 -13.73 -2.60 -14.58
C ASN A 46 -15.06 -2.12 -14.00
N PRO A 47 -16.10 -1.92 -14.84
CA PRO A 47 -17.37 -1.33 -14.40
C PRO A 47 -18.08 -2.17 -13.32
N GLU A 48 -18.02 -3.50 -13.42
CA GLU A 48 -18.65 -4.41 -12.46
C GLU A 48 -17.76 -4.68 -11.24
N GLY A 49 -16.45 -4.70 -11.42
CA GLY A 49 -15.48 -5.07 -10.39
C GLY A 49 -14.90 -3.92 -9.59
N GLY A 50 -14.89 -2.71 -10.14
CA GLY A 50 -14.20 -1.55 -9.56
C GLY A 50 -14.64 -1.23 -8.14
N ALA A 51 -15.95 -1.34 -7.87
CA ALA A 51 -16.52 -1.12 -6.54
C ALA A 51 -16.07 -2.18 -5.53
N TRP A 52 -15.89 -3.45 -5.93
CA TRP A 52 -15.41 -4.50 -5.02
C TRP A 52 -14.00 -4.21 -4.53
N PHE A 53 -13.10 -3.81 -5.42
CA PHE A 53 -11.73 -3.48 -5.05
C PHE A 53 -11.66 -2.17 -4.26
N ALA A 54 -12.35 -1.11 -4.71
CA ALA A 54 -12.39 0.17 -4.01
C ALA A 54 -12.95 0.04 -2.59
N GLY A 55 -14.05 -0.71 -2.42
CA GLY A 55 -14.64 -0.99 -1.11
C GLY A 55 -13.76 -1.87 -0.23
N GLY A 56 -13.16 -2.93 -0.80
CA GLY A 56 -12.19 -3.77 -0.09
C GLY A 56 -10.98 -2.98 0.41
N LEU A 57 -10.47 -2.04 -0.42
CA LEU A 57 -9.37 -1.14 -0.07
C LEU A 57 -9.78 -0.14 1.02
N ALA A 58 -10.91 0.56 0.85
CA ALA A 58 -11.39 1.53 1.84
C ALA A 58 -11.62 0.88 3.21
N LEU A 59 -12.34 -0.26 3.24
CA LEU A 59 -12.58 -1.03 4.46
C LEU A 59 -11.26 -1.56 5.04
N GLY A 60 -10.37 -2.07 4.19
CA GLY A 60 -9.05 -2.55 4.59
C GLY A 60 -8.23 -1.45 5.30
N MET A 61 -8.15 -0.27 4.71
CA MET A 61 -7.47 0.89 5.31
C MET A 61 -8.16 1.33 6.61
N ALA A 62 -9.49 1.37 6.63
CA ALA A 62 -10.25 1.78 7.82
C ALA A 62 -10.02 0.81 9.00
N LEU A 63 -9.95 -0.49 8.73
CA LEU A 63 -9.66 -1.50 9.75
C LEU A 63 -8.24 -1.38 10.34
N LEU A 64 -7.33 -0.63 9.72
CA LEU A 64 -5.99 -0.39 10.27
C LEU A 64 -5.94 0.78 11.26
N PHE A 65 -7.02 1.57 11.45
CA PHE A 65 -7.03 2.68 12.41
C PHE A 65 -6.72 2.26 13.86
N PRO A 66 -7.28 1.16 14.40
CA PRO A 66 -6.91 0.71 15.75
C PRO A 66 -5.41 0.41 15.89
N LEU A 67 -4.76 -0.05 14.81
CA LEU A 67 -3.32 -0.30 14.79
C LEU A 67 -2.53 1.02 14.75
N ALA A 68 -2.93 1.98 13.91
CA ALA A 68 -2.30 3.29 13.85
C ALA A 68 -2.45 4.06 15.18
N TYR A 69 -3.62 3.98 15.81
CA TYR A 69 -3.87 4.57 17.12
C TYR A 69 -2.96 3.95 18.19
N ARG A 70 -2.79 2.62 18.16
CA ARG A 70 -1.82 1.95 19.04
C ARG A 70 -0.39 2.44 18.78
N PHE A 71 0.05 2.57 17.53
CA PHE A 71 1.38 3.11 17.22
C PHE A 71 1.56 4.53 17.75
N PHE A 72 0.52 5.36 17.66
CA PHE A 72 0.54 6.72 18.19
C PHE A 72 0.69 6.75 19.72
N ASN A 73 -0.08 5.93 20.43
CA ASN A 73 0.00 5.83 21.90
C ASN A 73 1.34 5.25 22.35
N ASP A 74 1.82 4.19 21.69
CA ASP A 74 3.13 3.61 21.97
C ASP A 74 4.25 4.64 21.77
N ALA A 75 4.08 5.59 20.84
CA ALA A 75 5.06 6.62 20.54
C ALA A 75 5.00 7.86 21.46
N ALA A 76 3.96 8.02 22.28
CA ALA A 76 3.68 9.25 23.03
C ALA A 76 4.78 9.63 24.04
N GLY A 77 5.53 8.65 24.57
CA GLY A 77 6.68 8.86 25.46
C GLY A 77 8.05 8.56 24.83
N ARG A 78 8.13 8.52 23.49
CA ARG A 78 9.31 8.03 22.77
C ARG A 78 9.95 9.13 21.91
N SER A 79 10.76 8.74 20.91
CA SER A 79 11.48 9.70 20.09
C SER A 79 10.55 10.49 19.16
N LYS A 80 10.93 11.75 18.84
CA LYS A 80 10.22 12.59 17.85
C LYS A 80 10.02 11.87 16.50
N ARG A 81 10.99 11.04 16.09
CA ARG A 81 10.92 10.25 14.85
C ARG A 81 9.85 9.18 14.89
N GLU A 82 9.70 8.47 16.01
CA GLU A 82 8.65 7.45 16.14
C GLU A 82 7.26 8.09 16.16
N ARG A 83 7.12 9.23 16.86
CA ARG A 83 5.86 9.99 16.88
C ARG A 83 5.47 10.49 15.49
N LEU A 84 6.43 11.07 14.76
CA LEU A 84 6.21 11.47 13.36
C LEU A 84 5.82 10.26 12.50
N GLY A 85 6.51 9.14 12.67
CA GLY A 85 6.18 7.89 11.96
C GLY A 85 4.74 7.43 12.20
N ALA A 86 4.29 7.44 13.45
CA ALA A 86 2.91 7.08 13.80
C ALA A 86 1.87 8.06 13.23
N VAL A 87 2.14 9.36 13.26
CA VAL A 87 1.28 10.39 12.65
C VAL A 87 1.16 10.18 11.14
N LEU A 88 2.29 9.97 10.46
CA LEU A 88 2.30 9.74 9.01
C LEU A 88 1.56 8.46 8.63
N VAL A 89 1.67 7.39 9.42
CA VAL A 89 0.85 6.19 9.21
C VAL A 89 -0.64 6.52 9.31
N PHE A 90 -1.07 7.25 10.34
CA PHE A 90 -2.47 7.63 10.52
C PHE A 90 -2.99 8.50 9.36
N VAL A 91 -2.22 9.51 8.97
CA VAL A 91 -2.54 10.39 7.82
C VAL A 91 -2.60 9.59 6.52
N GLY A 92 -1.67 8.66 6.33
CA GLY A 92 -1.65 7.77 5.17
C GLY A 92 -2.91 6.90 5.07
N LEU A 93 -3.37 6.35 6.20
CA LEU A 93 -4.63 5.60 6.24
C LEU A 93 -5.85 6.47 5.92
N LEU A 94 -5.90 7.71 6.41
CA LEU A 94 -6.98 8.65 6.08
C LEU A 94 -7.05 8.90 4.57
N PHE A 95 -5.92 9.20 3.93
CA PHE A 95 -5.88 9.36 2.49
C PHE A 95 -6.21 8.06 1.74
N GLY A 96 -5.75 6.91 2.23
CA GLY A 96 -6.05 5.60 1.65
C GLY A 96 -7.54 5.24 1.70
N VAL A 97 -8.23 5.55 2.80
CA VAL A 97 -9.70 5.47 2.86
C VAL A 97 -10.33 6.42 1.84
N GLY A 98 -9.82 7.66 1.75
CA GLY A 98 -10.25 8.64 0.77
C GLY A 98 -10.18 8.13 -0.66
N VAL A 99 -9.08 7.47 -1.05
CA VAL A 99 -8.91 6.85 -2.39
C VAL A 99 -10.02 5.83 -2.68
N GLY A 100 -10.32 4.94 -1.74
CA GLY A 100 -11.35 3.93 -1.96
C GLY A 100 -12.77 4.52 -1.95
N VAL A 101 -13.06 5.44 -1.03
CA VAL A 101 -14.37 6.12 -0.95
C VAL A 101 -14.62 6.98 -2.19
N GLU A 102 -13.61 7.68 -2.67
CA GLU A 102 -13.69 8.49 -3.89
C GLU A 102 -14.14 7.63 -5.08
N ARG A 103 -13.49 6.49 -5.29
CA ARG A 103 -13.85 5.53 -6.35
C ARG A 103 -15.24 4.90 -6.20
N LEU A 104 -15.80 4.88 -4.98
CA LEU A 104 -17.15 4.37 -4.74
C LEU A 104 -18.23 5.42 -5.00
N LEU A 105 -17.97 6.68 -4.63
CA LEU A 105 -18.99 7.74 -4.61
C LEU A 105 -18.96 8.63 -5.85
N PHE A 106 -17.79 8.80 -6.47
CA PHE A 106 -17.62 9.76 -7.56
C PHE A 106 -17.12 9.05 -8.81
N PHE A 107 -18.01 8.89 -9.79
CA PHE A 107 -17.66 8.42 -11.14
C PHE A 107 -16.71 9.39 -11.86
N HIS A 108 -16.81 10.68 -11.53
CA HIS A 108 -16.23 11.81 -12.28
C HIS A 108 -15.52 12.83 -11.38
N LEU A 109 -14.93 12.45 -10.24
CA LEU A 109 -14.25 13.44 -9.38
C LEU A 109 -13.10 14.15 -10.13
N SER A 110 -12.43 13.44 -11.03
CA SER A 110 -11.38 14.00 -11.88
C SER A 110 -11.89 15.12 -12.80
N ASP A 111 -13.18 15.16 -13.10
CA ASP A 111 -13.80 16.23 -13.89
C ASP A 111 -14.05 17.49 -13.03
N VAL A 112 -14.10 17.35 -11.71
CA VAL A 112 -14.28 18.45 -10.75
C VAL A 112 -12.92 18.97 -10.25
N ILE A 113 -12.01 18.06 -9.91
CA ILE A 113 -10.66 18.37 -9.44
C ILE A 113 -9.70 17.49 -10.24
N ASP A 114 -9.02 18.12 -11.20
CA ASP A 114 -8.02 17.44 -12.02
C ASP A 114 -7.00 16.74 -11.12
N LYS A 115 -6.81 15.44 -11.37
CA LYS A 115 -5.86 14.58 -10.63
C LYS A 115 -6.07 14.46 -9.11
N ALA A 116 -7.24 14.77 -8.56
CA ALA A 116 -7.49 14.58 -7.12
C ALA A 116 -7.21 13.15 -6.64
N HIS A 117 -7.63 12.15 -7.42
CA HIS A 117 -7.36 10.75 -7.14
C HIS A 117 -5.86 10.44 -7.05
N GLU A 118 -5.08 10.95 -8.02
CA GLU A 118 -3.63 10.76 -8.06
C GLU A 118 -2.95 11.41 -6.85
N LEU A 119 -3.39 12.61 -6.47
CA LEU A 119 -2.89 13.31 -5.29
C LEU A 119 -3.20 12.54 -3.99
N LEU A 120 -4.44 12.06 -3.82
CA LEU A 120 -4.83 11.25 -2.65
C LEU A 120 -4.01 9.95 -2.58
N ALA A 121 -3.86 9.26 -3.70
CA ALA A 121 -3.06 8.03 -3.77
C ALA A 121 -1.58 8.30 -3.45
N LEU A 122 -1.01 9.38 -3.98
CA LEU A 122 0.37 9.79 -3.72
C LEU A 122 0.57 10.14 -2.23
N LEU A 123 -0.31 10.96 -1.66
CA LEU A 123 -0.23 11.35 -0.25
C LEU A 123 -0.40 10.17 0.69
N SER A 124 -1.33 9.25 0.38
CA SER A 124 -1.49 7.98 1.09
C SER A 124 -0.19 7.17 1.05
N PHE A 125 0.34 6.96 -0.16
CA PHE A 125 1.52 6.14 -0.38
C PHE A 125 2.75 6.71 0.34
N LEU A 126 3.07 7.99 0.14
CA LEU A 126 4.22 8.65 0.77
C LEU A 126 4.10 8.64 2.29
N SER A 127 2.92 8.95 2.84
CA SER A 127 2.71 9.01 4.28
C SER A 127 2.85 7.62 4.92
N LEU A 128 2.24 6.58 4.34
CA LEU A 128 2.39 5.20 4.82
C LEU A 128 3.84 4.73 4.71
N PHE A 129 4.49 4.98 3.57
CA PHE A 129 5.85 4.54 3.32
C PHE A 129 6.85 5.16 4.30
N VAL A 130 6.88 6.49 4.36
CA VAL A 130 7.78 7.23 5.26
C VAL A 130 7.43 6.93 6.72
N GLY A 131 6.14 6.85 7.05
CA GLY A 131 5.67 6.53 8.38
C GLY A 131 6.16 5.17 8.89
N LEU A 132 5.95 4.12 8.09
CA LEU A 132 6.39 2.77 8.43
C LEU A 132 7.91 2.64 8.46
N LEU A 133 8.64 3.31 7.56
CA LEU A 133 10.10 3.32 7.58
C LEU A 133 10.65 3.99 8.85
N LEU A 134 10.08 5.13 9.25
CA LEU A 134 10.45 5.82 10.50
C LEU A 134 10.18 4.94 11.73
N LEU A 135 9.03 4.27 11.77
CA LEU A 135 8.69 3.34 12.86
C LEU A 135 9.64 2.13 12.89
N ALA A 136 9.86 1.49 11.73
CA ALA A 136 10.73 0.33 11.60
C ALA A 136 12.17 0.62 12.01
N THR A 137 12.75 1.72 11.51
CA THR A 137 14.12 2.10 11.85
C THR A 137 14.25 2.54 13.32
N SER A 138 13.28 3.29 13.84
CA SER A 138 13.29 3.75 15.23
C SER A 138 13.14 2.60 16.23
N ARG A 139 12.35 1.58 15.90
CA ARG A 139 12.17 0.38 16.75
C ARG A 139 13.32 -0.62 16.57
N GLY A 140 13.81 -0.80 15.35
CA GLY A 140 14.99 -1.59 15.00
C GLY A 140 16.21 -1.25 15.84
N ARG A 141 16.57 0.05 15.87
CA ARG A 141 17.72 0.56 16.63
C ARG A 141 17.63 0.29 18.14
N ARG A 142 16.45 0.23 18.73
CA ARG A 142 16.27 0.12 20.19
C ARG A 142 16.12 -1.30 20.68
N ALA A 143 15.45 -2.17 19.92
CA ALA A 143 15.16 -3.52 20.36
C ALA A 143 16.24 -4.55 19.95
N GLY A 144 17.38 -4.10 19.39
CA GLY A 144 18.27 -4.98 18.61
C GLY A 144 17.50 -5.71 17.50
N ALA A 145 16.38 -5.12 17.06
CA ALA A 145 15.38 -5.81 16.28
C ALA A 145 15.85 -5.96 14.84
N ARG A 146 15.45 -7.09 14.25
CA ARG A 146 15.86 -7.51 12.91
C ARG A 146 15.52 -6.42 11.89
N ILE A 147 16.45 -6.16 10.97
CA ILE A 147 16.33 -5.18 9.88
C ILE A 147 15.17 -5.47 8.91
N TRP A 148 14.55 -6.65 9.00
CA TRP A 148 13.50 -7.15 8.11
C TRP A 148 12.35 -6.18 7.85
N PRO A 149 11.72 -5.52 8.84
CA PRO A 149 10.60 -4.61 8.55
C PRO A 149 11.03 -3.41 7.69
N SER A 150 12.26 -2.93 7.85
CA SER A 150 12.81 -1.86 7.00
C SER A 150 13.11 -2.37 5.60
N LEU A 151 13.69 -3.56 5.44
CA LEU A 151 13.95 -4.16 4.13
C LEU A 151 12.67 -4.42 3.35
N VAL A 152 11.63 -4.96 4.01
CA VAL A 152 10.33 -5.23 3.38
C VAL A 152 9.72 -3.96 2.79
N VAL A 153 9.87 -2.82 3.46
CA VAL A 153 9.40 -1.52 2.97
C VAL A 153 10.30 -1.01 1.83
N VAL A 154 11.62 -0.99 2.01
CA VAL A 154 12.54 -0.32 1.08
C VAL A 154 12.75 -1.08 -0.23
N LEU A 155 12.79 -2.41 -0.18
CA LEU A 155 13.17 -3.24 -1.33
C LEU A 155 12.26 -3.07 -2.55
N PRO A 156 10.92 -3.06 -2.43
CA PRO A 156 10.04 -2.77 -3.56
C PRO A 156 10.34 -1.41 -4.20
N LEU A 157 10.58 -0.36 -3.42
CA LEU A 157 10.87 0.97 -3.99
C LEU A 157 12.18 1.03 -4.77
N LEU A 158 13.24 0.43 -4.22
CA LEU A 158 14.51 0.34 -4.93
C LEU A 158 14.35 -0.44 -6.24
N ALA A 159 13.55 -1.50 -6.20
CA ALA A 159 13.26 -2.29 -7.39
C ALA A 159 12.39 -1.55 -8.42
N ILE A 160 11.41 -0.74 -7.99
CA ILE A 160 10.69 0.17 -8.90
C ILE A 160 11.67 1.12 -9.55
N GLY A 161 12.48 1.83 -8.77
CA GLY A 161 13.43 2.81 -9.30
C GLY A 161 14.44 2.19 -10.27
N ALA A 162 15.01 1.03 -9.92
CA ALA A 162 15.97 0.32 -10.76
C ALA A 162 15.32 -0.22 -12.04
N SER A 163 14.12 -0.81 -11.96
CA SER A 163 13.41 -1.32 -13.14
C SER A 163 13.02 -0.18 -14.09
N GLN A 164 12.47 0.92 -13.58
CA GLN A 164 12.09 2.05 -14.42
C GLN A 164 13.30 2.78 -15.01
N LEU A 165 14.42 2.86 -14.27
CA LEU A 165 15.66 3.39 -14.82
C LEU A 165 16.21 2.50 -15.94
N ALA A 166 16.17 1.17 -15.77
CA ALA A 166 16.61 0.24 -16.80
C ALA A 166 15.74 0.32 -18.06
N VAL A 167 14.41 0.36 -17.92
CA VAL A 167 13.50 0.60 -19.07
C VAL A 167 13.81 1.93 -19.75
N TYR A 168 14.04 3.00 -18.98
CA TYR A 168 14.39 4.31 -19.54
C TYR A 168 15.73 4.33 -20.30
N LEU A 169 16.67 3.45 -19.95
CA LEU A 169 17.96 3.35 -20.61
C LEU A 169 17.92 2.43 -21.83
N ASP A 170 17.28 1.28 -21.72
CA ASP A 170 17.31 0.22 -22.74
C ASP A 170 16.16 0.32 -23.75
N GLN A 171 15.01 0.88 -23.35
CA GLN A 171 13.74 0.73 -24.05
C GLN A 171 12.90 2.01 -24.01
N ARG A 172 13.48 3.15 -24.41
CA ARG A 172 12.81 4.46 -24.40
C ARG A 172 11.52 4.53 -25.22
N ASP A 173 11.42 3.70 -26.25
CA ASP A 173 10.28 3.69 -27.17
C ASP A 173 9.15 2.76 -26.70
N LEU A 174 9.37 1.94 -25.66
CA LEU A 174 8.29 1.24 -24.99
C LEU A 174 7.49 2.29 -24.24
N GLY A 175 6.24 2.49 -24.65
CA GLY A 175 5.30 3.40 -24.01
C GLY A 175 5.01 3.03 -22.56
N TRP A 176 3.93 3.59 -22.01
CA TRP A 176 3.53 3.26 -20.64
C TRP A 176 3.19 1.77 -20.48
N VAL A 177 3.45 1.21 -19.30
CA VAL A 177 3.24 -0.22 -19.00
C VAL A 177 1.82 -0.68 -19.35
N GLY A 178 1.74 -1.77 -20.13
CA GLY A 178 0.48 -2.39 -20.54
C GLY A 178 0.61 -3.91 -20.73
N THR A 179 -0.50 -4.56 -21.08
CA THR A 179 -0.55 -6.01 -21.34
C THR A 179 0.23 -6.40 -22.59
N ASP A 180 0.43 -5.47 -23.52
CA ASP A 180 1.28 -5.60 -24.71
C ASP A 180 2.74 -5.94 -24.35
N TRP A 181 3.24 -5.49 -23.19
CA TRP A 181 4.57 -5.85 -22.71
C TRP A 181 4.76 -7.36 -22.54
N ARG A 182 3.70 -8.06 -22.14
CA ARG A 182 3.71 -9.52 -22.03
C ARG A 182 3.82 -10.18 -23.41
N GLU A 183 3.11 -9.65 -24.39
CA GLU A 183 3.15 -10.14 -25.78
C GLU A 183 4.53 -9.91 -26.42
N MET A 184 5.19 -8.80 -26.04
CA MET A 184 6.57 -8.49 -26.43
C MET A 184 7.63 -9.29 -25.67
N GLY A 185 7.23 -10.14 -24.71
CA GLY A 185 8.16 -10.95 -23.92
C GLY A 185 8.97 -10.15 -22.88
N VAL A 186 8.53 -8.95 -22.50
CA VAL A 186 9.18 -8.14 -21.47
C VAL A 186 9.03 -8.85 -20.12
N PRO A 187 10.12 -9.16 -19.40
CA PRO A 187 10.03 -9.86 -18.13
C PRO A 187 9.24 -9.08 -17.07
N LEU A 188 8.49 -9.81 -16.24
CA LEU A 188 7.62 -9.21 -15.21
C LEU A 188 8.35 -8.27 -14.24
N TRP A 189 9.63 -8.50 -13.95
CA TRP A 189 10.41 -7.65 -13.05
C TRP A 189 10.80 -6.28 -13.65
N TYR A 190 10.52 -6.05 -14.93
CA TYR A 190 10.55 -4.71 -15.51
C TYR A 190 9.21 -3.98 -15.39
N SER A 191 8.11 -4.71 -15.16
CA SER A 191 6.78 -4.13 -15.08
C SER A 191 6.60 -3.29 -13.82
N PHE A 192 6.18 -2.04 -14.01
CA PHE A 192 5.79 -1.16 -12.92
C PHE A 192 4.63 -1.74 -12.11
N ALA A 193 3.65 -2.37 -12.78
CA ALA A 193 2.47 -2.93 -12.13
C ALA A 193 2.84 -4.04 -11.12
N PHE A 194 3.72 -4.95 -11.51
CA PHE A 194 4.25 -5.99 -10.63
C PHE A 194 4.83 -5.40 -9.34
N TRP A 195 5.72 -4.41 -9.47
CA TRP A 195 6.33 -3.79 -8.31
C TRP A 195 5.36 -2.94 -7.48
N GLN A 196 4.36 -2.32 -8.10
CA GLN A 196 3.32 -1.57 -7.39
C GLN A 196 2.53 -2.50 -6.45
N TRP A 197 2.13 -3.68 -6.94
CA TRP A 197 1.44 -4.69 -6.11
C TRP A 197 2.31 -5.16 -4.95
N LEU A 198 3.60 -5.43 -5.21
CA LEU A 198 4.54 -5.81 -4.16
C LEU A 198 4.76 -4.68 -3.14
N ALA A 199 4.86 -3.43 -3.58
CA ALA A 199 5.00 -2.27 -2.70
C ALA A 199 3.78 -2.14 -1.79
N ALA A 200 2.56 -2.28 -2.33
CA ALA A 200 1.34 -2.30 -1.53
C ALA A 200 1.34 -3.45 -0.52
N GLY A 201 1.59 -4.69 -0.95
CA GLY A 201 1.67 -5.85 -0.05
C GLY A 201 2.72 -5.68 1.06
N SER A 202 3.87 -5.09 0.73
CA SER A 202 4.94 -4.78 1.68
C SER A 202 4.54 -3.76 2.75
N LEU A 203 3.69 -2.79 2.45
CA LEU A 203 3.18 -1.86 3.46
C LEU A 203 2.34 -2.61 4.50
N TRP A 204 1.44 -3.50 4.07
CA TRP A 204 0.65 -4.36 4.98
C TRP A 204 1.53 -5.35 5.74
N ALA A 205 2.50 -5.97 5.08
CA ALA A 205 3.43 -6.90 5.73
C ALA A 205 4.25 -6.17 6.81
N SER A 206 4.76 -4.96 6.52
CA SER A 206 5.51 -4.15 7.47
C SER A 206 4.67 -3.76 8.68
N MET A 207 3.41 -3.41 8.50
CA MET A 207 2.48 -3.19 9.61
C MET A 207 2.31 -4.43 10.49
N GLY A 208 2.13 -5.60 9.89
CA GLY A 208 2.04 -6.87 10.62
C GLY A 208 3.32 -7.20 11.40
N LEU A 209 4.49 -6.99 10.79
CA LEU A 209 5.79 -7.16 11.45
C LEU A 209 5.97 -6.18 12.62
N LEU A 210 5.61 -4.90 12.42
CA LEU A 210 5.66 -3.87 13.46
C LEU A 210 4.69 -4.14 14.61
N LEU A 211 3.55 -4.77 14.34
CA LEU A 211 2.59 -5.23 15.34
C LEU A 211 3.13 -6.44 16.14
N GLY A 212 3.86 -7.34 15.48
CA GLY A 212 4.53 -8.49 16.09
C GLY A 212 5.75 -8.13 16.93
N CYS A 213 6.43 -7.03 16.61
CA CYS A 213 7.51 -6.49 17.42
C CYS A 213 6.97 -5.99 18.77
N ARG A 214 6.88 -6.88 19.77
CA ARG A 214 6.60 -6.51 21.17
C ARG A 214 7.62 -5.45 21.60
N THR A 215 7.15 -4.28 22.00
CA THR A 215 7.98 -3.34 22.74
C THR A 215 8.09 -3.90 24.15
N ARG A 216 9.16 -4.67 24.42
CA ARG A 216 9.53 -5.08 25.78
C ARG A 216 9.88 -3.82 26.58
N VAL A 217 8.86 -3.15 27.11
CA VAL A 217 9.00 -2.03 28.02
C VAL A 217 7.95 -2.30 29.10
N GLY A 218 8.33 -3.05 30.14
CA GLY A 218 7.44 -3.31 31.27
C GLY A 218 7.63 -4.60 32.07
N GLU A 219 8.42 -5.59 31.62
CA GLU A 219 8.62 -6.86 32.38
C GLU A 219 9.89 -6.86 33.25
N SER A 220 10.40 -5.69 33.61
CA SER A 220 11.54 -5.56 34.54
C SER A 220 11.24 -4.48 35.59
N ALA A 221 10.12 -4.65 36.29
CA ALA A 221 9.81 -4.00 37.55
C ALA A 221 9.71 -5.08 38.63
#